data_AF-A0A7I7TEY0-F1
#
_entry.id   AF-A0A7I7TEY0-F1
#
_cell.length_a   1.000
_cell.length_b   1.000
_cell.length_c   1.000
_cell.angle_alpha   90.00
_cell.angle_beta   90.00
_cell.angle_gamma   90.00
#
_symmetry.space_group_name_H-M   'P 1'
#
loop_
_entity.id
_entity.type
_entity.pdbx_description
1 polymer ?
#
loop_
_entity_poly.entity_id
_entity_poly.type
_entity_poly.pdbx_seq_one_letter_code
_entity_poly.pdbx_strand_id
1 'polypeptide(L)'
;MLIRTARGLRIGGMLVGCAAAVTAGIVGCTSVTGGHAGVNAGEAPAYRTSMAVSISQSAASSSARESERQASLTTQAMHDTCETLSTSSAAAIDAVNAYVSAFNSGATDVSGTEGPAVDSLNKSADAVAASVTDAIPTELKAAFKDWVDGARATAKAILAHAGPGEFNKTIQDLNDTRSNALSLCDATY
;
A
#
# COMPACT_ATOMS: atom_id res chain seq x y z
N MET A 1 -44.73 -7.33 -42.76
CA MET A 1 -44.11 -8.17 -41.71
C MET A 1 -42.60 -8.05 -41.86
N LEU A 2 -41.94 -7.12 -41.17
CA LEU A 2 -41.37 -7.28 -39.82
C LEU A 2 -40.55 -8.59 -39.71
N ILE A 3 -39.21 -8.46 -39.73
CA ILE A 3 -38.37 -8.69 -38.54
C ILE A 3 -37.00 -8.04 -38.80
N ARG A 4 -36.57 -7.27 -37.82
CA ARG A 4 -35.33 -6.50 -37.72
C ARG A 4 -34.71 -6.91 -36.39
N THR A 5 -33.53 -7.53 -36.40
CA THR A 5 -32.55 -7.71 -35.29
C THR A 5 -31.46 -8.68 -35.76
N ALA A 6 -30.15 -8.59 -35.49
CA ALA A 6 -29.32 -7.59 -34.82
C ALA A 6 -27.82 -7.91 -35.11
N ARG A 7 -26.98 -6.86 -35.05
CA ARG A 7 -25.53 -6.85 -34.76
C ARG A 7 -24.56 -7.58 -35.73
N GLY A 8 -24.06 -6.80 -36.69
CA GLY A 8 -22.87 -7.10 -37.47
C GLY A 8 -21.60 -7.01 -36.63
N LEU A 9 -20.83 -8.09 -36.64
CA LEU A 9 -19.51 -8.23 -36.06
C LEU A 9 -18.46 -8.06 -37.17
N ARG A 10 -17.50 -7.16 -36.91
CA ARG A 10 -16.12 -7.13 -37.46
C ARG A 10 -15.91 -6.81 -38.95
N ILE A 11 -15.50 -5.56 -39.17
CA ILE A 11 -14.45 -5.08 -40.10
C ILE A 11 -13.41 -6.23 -40.29
N GLY A 12 -13.15 -6.82 -41.48
CA GLY A 12 -12.83 -6.26 -42.80
C GLY A 12 -11.32 -5.99 -42.87
N GLY A 13 -10.45 -6.48 -43.75
CA GLY A 13 -10.40 -7.50 -44.82
C GLY A 13 -8.90 -7.82 -45.01
N MET A 14 -8.50 -9.06 -45.28
CA MET A 14 -8.22 -9.63 -46.61
C MET A 14 -6.87 -9.23 -47.25
N LEU A 15 -5.87 -10.12 -47.16
CA LEU A 15 -4.80 -10.41 -48.15
C LEU A 15 -4.38 -11.89 -47.89
N VAL A 16 -4.84 -12.92 -48.62
CA VAL A 16 -4.40 -13.41 -49.95
C VAL A 16 -2.88 -13.51 -50.05
N GLY A 17 -2.18 -14.61 -50.37
CA GLY A 17 -2.43 -16.01 -50.77
C GLY A 17 -1.14 -16.80 -50.43
N CYS A 18 -0.94 -18.09 -50.67
CA CYS A 18 -1.41 -19.00 -51.70
C CYS A 18 -1.52 -20.42 -51.11
N ALA A 19 -2.65 -21.08 -51.31
CA ALA A 19 -2.78 -22.51 -51.09
C ALA A 19 -2.44 -23.24 -52.39
N ALA A 20 -1.31 -23.95 -52.42
CA ALA A 20 -1.08 -25.00 -53.40
C ALA A 20 -1.53 -26.32 -52.77
N ALA A 21 -2.71 -26.79 -53.18
CA ALA A 21 -3.19 -28.12 -52.91
C ALA A 21 -2.43 -29.13 -53.78
N VAL A 22 -1.86 -30.17 -53.16
CA VAL A 22 -1.65 -31.46 -53.83
C VAL A 22 -2.26 -32.53 -52.95
N THR A 23 -3.31 -33.14 -53.47
CA THR A 23 -4.02 -34.28 -52.89
C THR A 23 -3.34 -35.60 -53.22
N ALA A 24 -3.58 -36.56 -52.31
CA ALA A 24 -3.57 -38.01 -52.49
C ALA A 24 -2.22 -38.76 -52.55
N GLY A 25 -1.96 -39.47 -51.44
CA GLY A 25 -0.99 -40.56 -51.35
C GLY A 25 -0.96 -41.19 -49.95
N ILE A 26 -2.08 -41.72 -49.46
CA ILE A 26 -2.02 -42.66 -48.31
C ILE A 26 -1.62 -44.03 -48.88
N VAL A 27 -0.32 -44.28 -48.94
CA VAL A 27 0.26 -45.63 -48.91
C VAL A 27 1.62 -45.53 -48.21
N GLY A 28 1.72 -46.08 -47.00
CA GLY A 28 2.99 -46.36 -46.32
C GLY A 28 3.32 -45.43 -45.14
N CYS A 29 3.37 -46.00 -43.94
CA CYS A 29 3.78 -45.33 -42.70
C CYS A 29 5.23 -44.77 -42.80
N THR A 30 5.39 -43.49 -42.43
CA THR A 30 6.64 -42.79 -42.08
C THR A 30 7.83 -42.90 -43.04
N SER A 31 7.84 -42.09 -44.10
CA SER A 31 9.11 -41.61 -44.65
C SER A 31 9.58 -40.42 -43.83
N VAL A 32 10.64 -40.62 -43.03
CA VAL A 32 11.46 -39.52 -42.52
C VAL A 32 12.05 -38.86 -43.76
N THR A 33 11.48 -37.73 -44.20
CA THR A 33 12.21 -36.83 -45.08
C THR A 33 13.48 -36.47 -44.34
N GLY A 34 14.63 -36.83 -44.92
CA GLY A 34 15.94 -36.44 -44.44
C GLY A 34 16.13 -34.94 -44.58
N GLY A 35 15.41 -34.16 -43.76
CA GLY A 35 15.66 -32.74 -43.59
C GLY A 35 17.00 -32.60 -42.92
N HIS A 36 17.96 -31.98 -43.61
CA HIS A 36 19.16 -31.49 -42.95
C HIS A 36 18.72 -30.48 -41.89
N ALA A 37 18.78 -30.85 -40.61
CA ALA A 37 18.65 -29.94 -39.48
C ALA A 37 19.90 -29.07 -39.40
N GLY A 38 20.11 -28.24 -40.43
CA GLY A 38 21.14 -27.22 -40.45
C GLY A 38 20.47 -25.88 -40.12
N VAL A 39 20.88 -25.25 -39.02
CA VAL A 39 20.60 -23.83 -38.80
C VAL A 39 21.06 -23.06 -40.04
N ASN A 40 20.16 -22.26 -40.66
CA ASN A 40 20.56 -21.34 -41.72
C ASN A 40 21.61 -20.39 -41.15
N ALA A 41 22.87 -20.56 -41.57
CA ALA A 41 24.01 -19.83 -41.00
C ALA A 41 23.86 -18.30 -41.13
N GLY A 42 23.06 -17.83 -42.10
CA GLY A 42 22.73 -16.40 -42.28
C GLY A 42 21.68 -15.86 -41.29
N GLU A 43 20.80 -16.70 -40.73
CA GLU A 43 19.70 -16.28 -39.84
C GLU A 43 20.03 -16.44 -38.34
N ALA A 44 20.98 -17.33 -38.01
CA ALA A 44 21.40 -17.58 -36.62
C ALA A 44 21.91 -16.31 -35.88
N PRO A 45 22.66 -15.38 -36.50
CA PRO A 45 23.05 -14.13 -35.86
C PRO A 45 21.85 -13.22 -35.59
N ALA A 46 20.93 -13.07 -36.54
CA ALA A 46 19.74 -12.23 -36.39
C ALA A 46 18.81 -12.75 -35.27
N TYR A 47 18.62 -14.07 -35.19
CA TYR A 47 17.87 -14.70 -34.10
C TYR A 47 18.53 -14.52 -32.73
N ARG A 48 19.86 -14.66 -32.63
CA ARG A 48 20.58 -14.41 -31.36
C ARG A 48 20.45 -12.96 -30.91
N THR A 49 20.51 -12.02 -31.84
CA THR A 49 20.29 -10.59 -31.55
C THR A 49 18.87 -10.33 -31.07
N SER A 50 17.85 -10.89 -31.73
CA SER A 50 16.46 -10.69 -31.30
C SER A 50 16.21 -11.28 -29.92
N MET A 51 16.75 -12.48 -29.62
CA MET A 51 16.67 -13.07 -28.29
C MET A 51 17.39 -12.23 -27.23
N ALA A 52 18.60 -11.74 -27.51
CA ALA A 52 19.33 -10.88 -26.58
C ALA A 52 18.57 -9.58 -26.30
N VAL A 53 17.97 -8.98 -27.34
CA VAL A 53 17.13 -7.78 -27.19
C VAL A 53 15.86 -8.08 -26.39
N SER A 54 15.17 -9.19 -26.66
CA SER A 54 14.00 -9.61 -25.89
C SER A 54 14.33 -9.82 -24.42
N ILE A 55 15.43 -10.52 -24.09
CA ILE A 55 15.86 -10.74 -22.71
C ILE A 55 16.18 -9.40 -22.03
N SER A 56 16.90 -8.51 -22.73
CA SER A 56 17.24 -7.18 -22.20
C SER A 56 16.00 -6.33 -21.92
N GLN A 57 15.05 -6.31 -22.84
CA GLN A 57 13.78 -5.60 -22.67
C GLN A 57 12.91 -6.23 -21.58
N SER A 58 12.87 -7.56 -21.48
CA SER A 58 12.16 -8.25 -20.41
C SER A 58 12.77 -7.94 -19.05
N ALA A 59 14.11 -7.99 -18.92
CA ALA A 59 14.80 -7.63 -17.69
C ALA A 59 14.53 -6.18 -17.28
N ALA A 60 14.63 -5.23 -18.21
CA ALA A 60 14.33 -3.83 -17.96
C ALA A 60 12.86 -3.63 -17.55
N SER A 61 11.91 -4.22 -18.28
CA SER A 61 10.48 -4.13 -17.98
C SER A 61 10.12 -4.76 -16.63
N SER A 62 10.72 -5.90 -16.29
CA SER A 62 10.55 -6.56 -15.00
C SER A 62 11.10 -5.71 -13.86
N SER A 63 12.29 -5.11 -14.04
CA SER A 63 12.88 -4.23 -13.02
C SER A 63 12.05 -2.97 -12.77
N ALA A 64 11.50 -2.36 -13.83
CA ALA A 64 10.61 -1.21 -13.72
C ALA A 64 9.33 -1.56 -12.96
N ARG A 65 8.67 -2.66 -13.33
CA ARG A 65 7.45 -3.12 -12.64
C ARG A 65 7.68 -3.46 -11.18
N GLU A 66 8.80 -4.09 -10.84
CA GLU A 66 9.12 -4.37 -9.44
C GLU A 66 9.43 -3.07 -8.68
N SER A 67 10.10 -2.10 -9.30
CA SER A 67 10.34 -0.80 -8.69
C SER A 67 9.03 -0.05 -8.41
N GLU A 68 8.10 -0.06 -9.36
CA GLU A 68 6.74 0.48 -9.19
C GLU A 68 5.98 -0.23 -8.07
N ARG A 69 6.10 -1.57 -8.00
CA ARG A 69 5.47 -2.37 -6.96
C ARG A 69 5.99 -2.00 -5.57
N GLN A 70 7.31 -1.84 -5.41
CA GLN A 70 7.93 -1.47 -4.15
C GLN A 70 7.55 -0.05 -3.73
N ALA A 71 7.50 0.89 -4.68
CA ALA A 71 7.02 2.25 -4.42
C ALA A 71 5.56 2.23 -3.95
N SER A 72 4.69 1.48 -4.63
CA SER A 72 3.28 1.34 -4.24
C SER A 72 3.10 0.75 -2.85
N LEU A 73 3.88 -0.28 -2.48
CA LEU A 73 3.81 -0.86 -1.13
C LEU A 73 4.28 0.13 -0.06
N THR A 74 5.30 0.92 -0.38
CA THR A 74 5.80 1.96 0.54
C THR A 74 4.74 3.04 0.77
N THR A 75 4.15 3.56 -0.30
CA THR A 75 3.04 4.53 -0.24
C THR A 75 1.86 3.98 0.55
N GLN A 76 1.45 2.74 0.28
CA GLN A 76 0.35 2.10 1.01
C GLN A 76 0.67 1.96 2.50
N ALA A 77 1.87 1.51 2.87
CA ALA A 77 2.26 1.36 4.27
C ALA A 77 2.26 2.70 5.03
N MET A 78 2.67 3.79 4.37
CA MET A 78 2.58 5.14 4.94
C MET A 78 1.13 5.54 5.17
N HIS A 79 0.27 5.43 4.15
CA HIS A 79 -1.14 5.79 4.26
C HIS A 79 -1.89 4.98 5.32
N ASP A 80 -1.66 3.66 5.38
CA ASP A 80 -2.32 2.78 6.37
C ASP A 80 -1.96 3.19 7.81
N THR A 81 -0.70 3.54 8.06
CA THR A 81 -0.24 4.02 9.38
C THR A 81 -0.79 5.41 9.68
N CYS A 82 -0.81 6.30 8.70
CA CYS A 82 -1.37 7.65 8.83
C CYS A 82 -2.87 7.64 9.13
N GLU A 83 -3.63 6.76 8.47
CA GLU A 83 -5.05 6.57 8.75
C GLU A 83 -5.28 6.00 10.15
N THR A 84 -4.44 5.03 10.55
CA THR A 84 -4.45 4.48 11.92
C THR A 84 -4.20 5.57 12.97
N LEU A 85 -3.21 6.44 12.74
CA LEU A 85 -2.95 7.59 13.62
C LEU A 85 -4.14 8.54 13.64
N SER A 86 -4.63 8.96 12.47
CA SER A 86 -5.73 9.94 12.33
C SER A 86 -6.96 9.51 13.13
N THR A 87 -7.41 8.28 12.91
CA THR A 87 -8.62 7.73 13.53
C THR A 87 -8.45 7.45 15.02
N SER A 88 -7.36 6.77 15.41
CA SER A 88 -7.16 6.39 16.81
C SER A 88 -6.80 7.58 17.70
N SER A 89 -6.05 8.57 17.18
CA SER A 89 -5.72 9.78 17.94
C SER A 89 -6.94 10.64 18.21
N ALA A 90 -7.88 10.75 17.27
CA ALA A 90 -9.14 11.47 17.49
C ALA A 90 -9.92 10.85 18.67
N ALA A 91 -10.08 9.52 18.66
CA ALA A 91 -10.76 8.81 19.75
C ALA A 91 -10.03 8.95 21.10
N ALA A 92 -8.70 9.02 21.11
CA ALA A 92 -7.91 9.27 22.31
C ALA A 92 -8.14 10.69 22.86
N ILE A 93 -8.08 11.70 21.99
CA ILE A 93 -8.31 13.10 22.36
C ILE A 93 -9.74 13.31 22.87
N ASP A 94 -10.74 12.70 22.25
CA ASP A 94 -12.13 12.79 22.73
C ASP A 94 -12.30 12.21 24.14
N ALA A 95 -11.69 11.06 24.42
CA ALA A 95 -11.73 10.45 25.75
C ALA A 95 -11.00 11.32 26.81
N VAL A 96 -9.85 11.89 26.44
CA VAL A 96 -9.13 12.84 27.31
C VAL A 96 -9.94 14.10 27.56
N ASN A 97 -10.62 14.65 26.56
CA ASN A 97 -11.49 15.81 26.72
C ASN A 97 -12.67 15.52 27.66
N ALA A 98 -13.22 14.30 27.61
CA ALA A 98 -14.25 13.86 28.56
C ALA A 98 -13.70 13.84 30.00
N TYR A 99 -12.50 13.31 30.21
CA TYR A 99 -11.80 13.33 31.50
C TYR A 99 -11.55 14.77 32.00
N VAL A 100 -11.01 15.64 31.15
CA VAL A 100 -10.77 17.06 31.49
C VAL A 100 -12.07 17.78 31.85
N SER A 101 -13.16 17.48 31.14
CA SER A 101 -14.47 18.05 31.42
C SER A 101 -15.01 17.61 32.78
N ALA A 102 -14.88 16.32 33.12
CA ALA A 102 -15.27 15.80 34.43
C ALA A 102 -14.43 16.43 35.56
N PHE A 103 -13.11 16.51 35.36
CA PHE A 103 -12.18 17.14 36.31
C PHE A 103 -12.52 18.60 36.58
N ASN A 104 -12.73 19.40 35.52
CA ASN A 104 -13.04 20.82 35.63
C ASN A 104 -14.42 21.11 36.23
N SER A 105 -15.37 20.19 36.07
CA SER A 105 -16.73 20.35 36.61
C SER A 105 -16.79 20.04 38.12
N GLY A 106 -15.69 19.61 38.74
CA GLY A 106 -15.69 19.10 40.11
C GLY A 106 -16.61 17.88 40.26
N ALA A 107 -16.84 17.15 39.17
CA ALA A 107 -17.77 16.04 39.16
C ALA A 107 -17.30 14.95 40.12
N THR A 108 -18.24 14.34 40.84
CA THR A 108 -17.93 13.21 41.74
C THR A 108 -17.38 11.99 40.99
N ASP A 109 -17.56 11.94 39.66
CA ASP A 109 -17.20 10.82 38.79
C ASP A 109 -16.03 11.13 37.84
N VAL A 110 -14.99 11.82 38.32
CA VAL A 110 -13.69 11.85 37.61
C VAL A 110 -13.18 10.42 37.39
N SER A 111 -13.42 9.52 38.35
CA SER A 111 -13.07 8.10 38.29
C SER A 111 -13.65 7.36 37.08
N GLY A 112 -14.87 7.67 36.65
CA GLY A 112 -15.53 7.01 35.52
C GLY A 112 -14.95 7.40 34.16
N THR A 113 -14.23 8.52 34.09
CA THR A 113 -13.61 9.03 32.85
C THR A 113 -12.12 8.75 32.75
N GLU A 114 -11.46 8.46 33.88
CA GLU A 114 -10.02 8.18 33.94
C GLU A 114 -9.64 6.93 33.15
N GLY A 115 -10.28 5.79 33.44
CA GLY A 115 -10.01 4.52 32.75
C GLY A 115 -10.18 4.62 31.23
N PRO A 116 -11.33 5.10 30.73
CA PRO A 116 -11.52 5.30 29.29
C PRO A 116 -10.48 6.20 28.62
N ALA A 117 -10.04 7.28 29.27
CA ALA A 117 -9.00 8.16 28.73
C ALA A 117 -7.65 7.44 28.61
N VAL A 118 -7.22 6.75 29.68
CA VAL A 118 -5.99 5.96 29.72
C VAL A 118 -6.01 4.83 28.68
N ASP A 119 -7.11 4.09 28.61
CA ASP A 119 -7.28 2.98 27.68
C ASP A 119 -7.25 3.46 26.23
N SER A 120 -7.92 4.58 25.91
CA SER A 120 -7.94 5.12 24.56
C SER A 120 -6.57 5.62 24.12
N LEU A 121 -5.82 6.30 25.01
CA LEU A 121 -4.43 6.72 24.76
C LEU A 121 -3.51 5.53 24.48
N ASN A 122 -3.54 4.50 25.34
CA ASN A 122 -2.72 3.32 25.16
C ASN A 122 -3.11 2.53 23.91
N LYS A 123 -4.41 2.41 23.62
CA LYS A 123 -4.89 1.73 22.42
C LYS A 123 -4.45 2.45 21.14
N SER A 124 -4.49 3.78 21.11
CA SER A 124 -3.95 4.54 19.97
C SER A 124 -2.45 4.36 19.83
N ALA A 125 -1.71 4.43 20.95
CA ALA A 125 -0.27 4.20 20.95
C ALA A 125 0.10 2.81 20.41
N ASP A 126 -0.60 1.76 20.87
CA ASP A 126 -0.33 0.39 20.43
C ASP A 126 -0.74 0.16 18.98
N ALA A 127 -1.87 0.73 18.53
CA ALA A 127 -2.30 0.64 17.13
C ALA A 127 -1.31 1.31 16.17
N VAL A 128 -0.81 2.50 16.51
CA VAL A 128 0.21 3.20 15.72
C VAL A 128 1.52 2.44 15.75
N ALA A 129 2.00 2.01 16.92
CA ALA A 129 3.24 1.25 17.02
C ALA A 129 3.20 -0.07 16.23
N ALA A 130 2.05 -0.74 16.19
CA ALA A 130 1.87 -2.00 15.46
C ALA A 130 1.74 -1.82 13.94
N SER A 131 1.34 -0.64 13.46
CA SER A 131 1.19 -0.37 12.03
C SER A 131 2.48 0.12 11.36
N VAL A 132 3.46 0.59 12.15
CA VAL A 132 4.76 1.02 11.62
C VAL A 132 5.54 -0.14 11.03
N THR A 133 5.97 0.00 9.77
CA THR A 133 6.78 -1.00 9.05
C THR A 133 8.13 -0.44 8.60
N ASP A 134 9.00 -1.33 8.12
CA ASP A 134 10.32 -0.93 7.62
C ASP A 134 10.27 -0.06 6.37
N ALA A 135 9.22 -0.18 5.57
CA ALA A 135 9.02 0.58 4.35
C ALA A 135 8.79 2.08 4.60
N ILE A 136 8.36 2.46 5.81
CA ILE A 136 8.08 3.85 6.16
C ILE A 136 9.39 4.67 6.23
N PRO A 137 9.42 5.94 5.78
CA PRO A 137 10.59 6.80 5.94
C PRO A 137 10.93 7.07 7.41
N THR A 138 12.23 7.21 7.71
CA THR A 138 12.73 7.39 9.09
C THR A 138 12.10 8.59 9.81
N GLU A 139 11.90 9.71 9.12
CA GLU A 139 11.28 10.91 9.67
C GLU A 139 9.84 10.64 10.15
N LEU A 140 9.05 9.94 9.33
CA LEU A 140 7.68 9.60 9.67
C LEU A 140 7.62 8.55 10.80
N LYS A 141 8.55 7.57 10.83
CA LYS A 141 8.68 6.65 11.97
C LYS A 141 8.99 7.38 13.28
N ALA A 142 9.86 8.38 13.23
CA ALA A 142 10.19 9.19 14.40
C ALA A 142 8.97 9.94 14.92
N ALA A 143 8.21 10.59 14.03
CA ALA A 143 6.99 11.29 14.41
C ALA A 143 5.92 10.35 15.01
N PHE A 144 5.75 9.15 14.44
CA PHE A 144 4.85 8.14 15.03
C PHE A 144 5.33 7.66 16.40
N LYS A 145 6.63 7.50 16.58
CA LYS A 145 7.20 7.17 17.89
C LYS A 145 6.94 8.29 18.90
N ASP A 146 7.10 9.55 18.52
CA ASP A 146 6.85 10.69 19.40
C ASP A 146 5.38 10.75 19.82
N TRP A 147 4.44 10.47 18.91
CA TRP A 147 3.02 10.30 19.25
C TRP A 147 2.81 9.17 20.27
N VAL A 148 3.38 7.99 20.03
CA VAL A 148 3.28 6.82 20.92
C VAL A 148 3.80 7.14 22.32
N ASP A 149 4.96 7.80 22.41
CA ASP A 149 5.56 8.17 23.68
C ASP A 149 4.75 9.26 24.40
N GLY A 150 4.26 10.27 23.66
CA GLY A 150 3.40 11.34 24.20
C GLY A 150 2.06 10.83 24.73
N ALA A 151 1.41 9.91 24.01
CA ALA A 151 0.17 9.28 24.43
C ALA A 151 0.34 8.49 25.74
N ARG A 152 1.41 7.69 25.83
CA ARG A 152 1.74 6.92 27.05
C ARG A 152 2.14 7.84 28.21
N ALA A 153 2.86 8.92 27.95
CA ALA A 153 3.21 9.91 28.96
C ALA A 153 1.96 10.59 29.54
N THR A 154 1.01 10.95 28.69
CA THR A 154 -0.27 11.55 29.10
C THR A 154 -1.10 10.56 29.92
N ALA A 155 -1.19 9.30 29.48
CA ALA A 155 -1.88 8.25 30.24
C ALA A 155 -1.28 8.06 31.63
N LYS A 156 0.06 8.09 31.74
CA LYS A 156 0.76 8.02 33.02
C LYS A 156 0.47 9.24 33.90
N ALA A 157 0.42 10.44 33.33
CA ALA A 157 0.09 11.66 34.08
C ALA A 157 -1.34 11.63 34.63
N ILE A 158 -2.29 11.08 33.86
CA ILE A 158 -3.67 10.84 34.33
C ILE A 158 -3.68 9.89 35.52
N LEU A 159 -3.04 8.71 35.41
CA LEU A 159 -2.98 7.71 36.48
C LEU A 159 -2.22 8.19 37.72
N ALA A 160 -1.24 9.07 37.55
CA ALA A 160 -0.50 9.69 38.65
C ALA A 160 -1.28 10.84 39.32
N HIS A 161 -2.45 11.19 38.78
CA HIS A 161 -3.22 12.38 39.15
C HIS A 161 -2.33 13.63 39.18
N ALA A 162 -1.56 13.82 38.11
CA ALA A 162 -0.63 14.93 37.97
C ALA A 162 -1.32 16.28 38.23
N GLY A 163 -0.59 17.20 38.85
CA GLY A 163 -1.11 18.55 39.10
C GLY A 163 -1.42 19.29 37.79
N PRO A 164 -2.28 20.33 37.80
CA PRO A 164 -2.76 20.98 36.58
C PRO A 164 -1.66 21.48 35.64
N GLY A 165 -0.55 21.99 36.19
CA GLY A 165 0.58 22.47 35.37
C GLY A 165 1.29 21.34 34.61
N GLU A 166 1.55 20.22 35.29
CA GLU A 166 2.19 19.04 34.67
C GLU A 166 1.24 18.40 33.65
N PHE A 167 -0.03 18.21 34.03
CA PHE A 167 -1.03 17.66 33.12
C PHE A 167 -1.20 18.51 31.86
N ASN A 168 -1.36 19.84 32.00
CA ASN A 168 -1.49 20.74 30.86
C ASN A 168 -0.26 20.68 29.94
N LYS A 169 0.94 20.51 30.51
CA LYS A 169 2.15 20.31 29.71
C LYS A 169 2.08 19.02 28.92
N THR A 170 1.68 17.90 29.53
CA THR A 170 1.54 16.63 28.79
C THR A 170 0.50 16.72 27.67
N ILE A 171 -0.59 17.47 27.86
CA ILE A 171 -1.59 17.71 26.81
C ILE A 171 -1.04 18.56 25.66
N GLN A 172 -0.24 19.59 25.96
CA GLN A 172 0.42 20.38 24.92
C GLN A 172 1.38 19.50 24.11
N ASP A 173 2.27 18.77 24.79
CA ASP A 173 3.23 17.88 24.14
C ASP A 173 2.51 16.79 23.29
N LEU A 174 1.39 16.24 23.78
CA LEU A 174 0.54 15.31 23.03
C LEU A 174 -0.05 15.93 21.75
N ASN A 175 -0.57 17.15 21.85
CA ASN A 175 -1.15 17.84 20.69
C ASN A 175 -0.10 18.23 19.65
N ASP A 176 1.11 18.61 20.10
CA ASP A 176 2.22 18.96 19.22
C ASP A 176 2.72 17.74 18.46
N THR A 177 2.93 16.61 19.15
CA THR A 177 3.34 15.35 18.50
C THR A 177 2.29 14.85 17.51
N ARG A 178 0.99 14.94 17.85
CA ARG A 178 -0.12 14.65 16.93
C ARG A 178 -0.07 15.53 15.69
N SER A 179 0.04 16.84 15.88
CA SER A 179 0.01 17.81 14.79
C SER A 179 1.18 17.62 13.84
N ASN A 180 2.38 17.38 14.39
CA ASN A 180 3.58 17.09 13.61
C ASN A 180 3.39 15.82 12.77
N ALA A 181 2.97 14.71 13.40
CA ALA A 181 2.78 13.44 12.69
C ALA A 181 1.69 13.53 11.61
N LEU A 182 0.57 14.20 11.88
CA LEU A 182 -0.48 14.41 10.88
C LEU A 182 -0.04 15.33 9.74
N SER A 183 0.77 16.35 10.00
CA SER A 183 1.33 17.21 8.96
C SER A 183 2.27 16.43 8.03
N LEU A 184 3.08 15.53 8.56
CA LEU A 184 3.95 14.67 7.75
C LEU A 184 3.13 13.65 6.97
N CYS A 185 2.04 13.13 7.55
CA CYS A 185 1.10 12.26 6.86
C CYS A 185 0.41 12.95 5.68
N ASP A 186 -0.02 14.21 5.82
CA ASP A 186 -0.63 14.98 4.74
C ASP A 186 0.33 15.15 3.56
N ALA A 187 1.62 15.34 3.83
CA ALA A 187 2.66 15.42 2.80
C ALA A 187 2.92 14.10 2.03
N THR A 188 2.26 13.00 2.40
CA THR A 188 2.35 11.71 1.68
C THR A 188 1.28 11.51 0.61
N TYR A 189 0.24 12.38 0.57
CA TYR A 189 -0.85 12.35 -0.41
C TYR A 189 -0.64 13.35 -1.55
#